data_AF-A0A2Z7DD51-F1
#
_entry.id   AF-A0A2Z7DD51-F1
#
_cell.length_a   1.000
_cell.length_b   1.000
_cell.length_c   1.000
_cell.angle_alpha   90.00
_cell.angle_beta   90.00
_cell.angle_gamma   90.00
#
_symmetry.space_group_name_H-M   'P 1'
#
loop_
_entity.id
_entity.type
_entity.pdbx_description
1 polymer ?
#
loop_
_entity_poly.entity_id
_entity_poly.type
_entity_poly.pdbx_seq_one_letter_code
_entity_poly.pdbx_strand_id
1 'polypeptide(L)'
;REREFDNLKQGNLKVAEYARQFSFLLAYVPHVASQERTKRNKFIKGLRPELFQLVFAGAPSTYAEAMNRAVDIEESLLDAPM
;
A
#
# COMPACT_ATOMS: atom_id res chain seq x y z
N ARG A 1 -14.46 -8.62 -7.64
CA ARG A 1 -13.90 -7.88 -6.49
C ARG A 1 -12.73 -8.61 -5.82
N GLU A 2 -12.87 -9.84 -5.34
CA GLU A 2 -11.74 -10.56 -4.71
C GLU A 2 -10.55 -10.78 -5.66
N ARG A 3 -10.81 -11.28 -6.88
CA ARG A 3 -9.76 -11.40 -7.92
C ARG A 3 -9.13 -10.04 -8.30
N GLU A 4 -9.91 -8.97 -8.32
CA GLU A 4 -9.39 -7.61 -8.58
C GLU A 4 -8.49 -7.15 -7.44
N PHE A 5 -8.90 -7.39 -6.19
CA PHE A 5 -8.09 -7.10 -5.00
C PHE A 5 -6.80 -7.91 -5.01
N ASP A 6 -6.86 -9.17 -5.47
CA ASP A 6 -5.69 -10.02 -5.49
C ASP A 6 -4.62 -9.59 -6.49
N ASN A 7 -5.07 -9.08 -7.64
CA ASN A 7 -4.22 -8.58 -8.70
C ASN A 7 -3.87 -7.09 -8.54
N LEU A 8 -4.46 -6.41 -7.55
CA LEU A 8 -4.21 -4.98 -7.33
C LEU A 8 -2.74 -4.75 -6.99
N LYS A 9 -2.09 -3.92 -7.80
CA LYS A 9 -0.76 -3.37 -7.55
C LYS A 9 -0.78 -1.88 -7.82
N GLN A 10 0.14 -1.15 -7.18
CA GLN A 10 0.33 0.27 -7.39
C GLN A 10 0.64 0.58 -8.86
N GLY A 11 1.57 -0.15 -9.47
CA GLY A 11 2.02 0.14 -10.84
C GLY A 11 2.53 1.58 -10.95
N ASN A 12 1.95 2.33 -11.89
CA ASN A 12 2.28 3.75 -12.12
C ASN A 12 1.40 4.72 -11.32
N LEU A 13 0.47 4.23 -10.51
CA LEU A 13 -0.39 5.08 -9.67
C LEU A 13 0.43 5.76 -8.58
N LYS A 14 0.02 6.97 -8.21
CA LYS A 14 0.45 7.56 -6.94
C LYS A 14 -0.02 6.68 -5.79
N VAL A 15 0.72 6.64 -4.68
CA VAL A 15 0.37 5.86 -3.49
C VAL A 15 -1.04 6.21 -3.00
N ALA A 16 -1.42 7.49 -3.03
CA ALA A 16 -2.75 7.94 -2.63
C ALA A 16 -3.88 7.39 -3.53
N GLU A 17 -3.64 7.19 -4.82
CA GLU A 17 -4.61 6.60 -5.75
C GLU A 17 -4.71 5.09 -5.54
N TYR A 18 -3.57 4.41 -5.40
CA TYR A 18 -3.51 2.99 -5.06
C TYR A 18 -4.21 2.71 -3.72
N ALA A 19 -3.96 3.50 -2.67
CA ALA A 19 -4.60 3.34 -1.36
C ALA A 19 -6.13 3.52 -1.41
N ARG A 20 -6.62 4.45 -2.25
CA ARG A 20 -8.06 4.62 -2.49
C ARG A 20 -8.67 3.38 -3.15
N GLN A 21 -8.04 2.84 -4.20
CA GLN A 21 -8.49 1.61 -4.85
C GLN A 21 -8.41 0.40 -3.92
N PHE A 22 -7.33 0.29 -3.15
CA PHE A 22 -7.14 -0.75 -2.14
C PHE A 22 -8.27 -0.74 -1.13
N SER A 23 -8.59 0.44 -0.57
CA SER A 23 -9.64 0.60 0.44
C SER A 23 -11.04 0.29 -0.12
N PHE A 24 -11.30 0.70 -1.36
CA PHE A 24 -12.55 0.39 -2.05
C PHE A 24 -12.73 -1.12 -2.27
N LEU A 25 -11.69 -1.82 -2.75
CA LEU A 25 -11.77 -3.26 -2.98
C LEU A 25 -11.77 -4.07 -1.68
N LEU A 26 -11.05 -3.61 -0.65
CA LEU A 26 -10.97 -4.25 0.65
C LEU A 26 -12.35 -4.40 1.33
N ALA A 27 -13.27 -3.45 1.09
CA ALA A 27 -14.65 -3.52 1.59
C ALA A 27 -15.41 -4.79 1.12
N TYR A 28 -14.96 -5.42 0.03
CA TYR A 28 -15.55 -6.64 -0.52
C TYR A 28 -14.77 -7.91 -0.14
N VAL A 29 -13.72 -7.80 0.69
CA VAL A 29 -12.83 -8.93 1.06
C VAL A 29 -12.70 -8.98 2.60
N PRO A 30 -13.78 -9.37 3.32
CA PRO A 30 -13.87 -9.21 4.77
C PRO A 30 -12.81 -9.99 5.56
N HIS A 31 -12.34 -11.12 5.04
CA HIS A 31 -11.32 -11.94 5.69
C HIS A 31 -9.93 -11.26 5.73
N VAL A 32 -9.65 -10.33 4.80
CA VAL A 32 -8.46 -9.48 4.83
C VAL A 32 -8.75 -8.23 5.65
N ALA A 33 -9.93 -7.62 5.48
CA ALA A 33 -10.33 -6.39 6.15
C ALA A 33 -10.33 -6.52 7.69
N SER A 34 -10.71 -7.68 8.22
CA SER A 34 -10.79 -7.95 9.67
C SER A 34 -9.44 -8.15 10.35
N GLN A 35 -8.35 -8.31 9.59
CA GLN A 35 -7.03 -8.64 10.12
C GLN A 35 -6.01 -7.58 9.70
N GLU A 36 -5.69 -6.66 10.63
CA GLU A 36 -4.75 -5.55 10.36
C GLU A 36 -3.41 -6.03 9.78
N ARG A 37 -2.84 -7.11 10.33
CA ARG A 37 -1.59 -7.69 9.82
C ARG A 37 -1.71 -8.13 8.36
N THR A 38 -2.82 -8.78 8.00
CA THR A 38 -3.09 -9.28 6.64
C THR A 38 -3.31 -8.12 5.68
N LYS A 39 -4.15 -7.15 6.06
CA LYS A 39 -4.42 -5.91 5.32
C LYS A 39 -3.14 -5.14 5.04
N ARG A 40 -2.33 -4.88 6.07
CA ARG A 40 -1.03 -4.21 5.97
C ARG A 40 -0.09 -4.95 5.02
N ASN A 41 0.08 -6.27 5.22
CA ASN A 41 0.99 -7.06 4.41
C ASN A 41 0.56 -7.09 2.93
N LYS A 42 -0.75 -7.16 2.66
CA LYS A 42 -1.28 -7.10 1.29
C LYS A 42 -1.01 -5.73 0.66
N PHE A 43 -1.25 -4.64 1.40
CA PHE A 43 -0.98 -3.28 0.92
C PHE A 43 0.50 -3.12 0.55
N ILE A 44 1.42 -3.48 1.45
CA ILE A 44 2.86 -3.36 1.24
C ILE A 44 3.30 -4.18 0.02
N LYS A 45 2.86 -5.43 -0.11
CA LYS A 45 3.20 -6.29 -1.26
C LYS A 45 2.68 -5.79 -2.61
N GLY A 46 1.67 -4.93 -2.62
CA GLY A 46 1.16 -4.31 -3.84
C GLY A 46 1.88 -3.02 -4.24
N LEU A 47 2.74 -2.46 -3.38
CA LEU A 47 3.56 -1.29 -3.72
C LEU A 47 4.57 -1.61 -4.83
N ARG A 48 5.00 -0.57 -5.56
CA ARG A 48 6.10 -0.71 -6.52
C ARG A 48 7.42 -1.04 -5.79
N PRO A 49 8.40 -1.69 -6.46
CA PRO A 49 9.57 -2.27 -5.79
C PRO A 49 10.36 -1.31 -4.89
N GLU A 50 10.58 -0.06 -5.33
CA GLU A 50 11.33 0.94 -4.54
C GLU A 50 10.62 1.24 -3.21
N LEU A 51 9.32 1.51 -3.26
CA LEU A 51 8.51 1.82 -2.08
C LEU A 51 8.31 0.59 -1.19
N PHE A 52 8.15 -0.60 -1.78
CA PHE A 52 8.04 -1.85 -1.03
C PHE A 52 9.22 -2.02 -0.07
N GLN A 53 10.46 -1.86 -0.57
CA GLN A 53 11.66 -2.07 0.23
C GLN A 53 11.75 -1.06 1.39
N LEU A 54 11.54 0.22 1.08
CA LEU A 54 11.67 1.30 2.07
C LEU A 54 10.57 1.29 3.14
N VAL A 55 9.33 0.96 2.74
CA VAL A 55 8.20 0.83 3.67
C VAL A 55 8.36 -0.42 4.52
N PHE A 56 8.78 -1.56 3.93
CA PHE A 56 8.99 -2.80 4.67
C PHE A 56 10.12 -2.68 5.70
N ALA A 57 11.24 -2.03 5.34
CA ALA A 57 12.35 -1.78 6.27
C ALA A 57 11.94 -0.93 7.48
N GLY A 58 10.91 -0.07 7.31
CA GLY A 58 10.31 0.69 8.39
C GLY A 58 9.50 -0.12 9.40
N ALA A 59 9.24 -1.40 9.11
CA ALA A 59 8.50 -2.33 9.95
C ALA A 59 7.16 -1.79 10.50
N PRO A 60 6.26 -1.24 9.64
CA PRO A 60 5.01 -0.66 10.11
C PRO A 60 4.16 -1.70 10.86
N SER A 61 3.57 -1.27 11.96
CA SER A 61 2.71 -2.08 12.81
C SER A 61 1.30 -2.21 12.23
N THR A 62 0.77 -1.14 11.63
CA THR A 62 -0.61 -1.03 11.11
C THR A 62 -0.67 -0.74 9.61
N TYR A 63 -1.85 -0.89 9.02
CA TYR A 63 -2.10 -0.44 7.64
C TYR A 63 -1.91 1.08 7.48
N ALA A 64 -2.42 1.87 8.42
CA ALA A 64 -2.33 3.33 8.36
C ALA A 64 -0.88 3.81 8.40
N GLU A 65 -0.04 3.20 9.24
CA GLU A 65 1.39 3.48 9.29
C GLU A 65 2.10 3.14 7.98
N ALA A 66 1.78 1.99 7.38
CA ALA A 66 2.33 1.60 6.08
C ALA A 66 1.91 2.56 4.96
N MET A 67 0.66 3.03 4.98
CA MET A 67 0.12 3.98 4.00
C MET A 67 0.79 5.34 4.12
N ASN A 68 0.82 5.93 5.32
CA ASN A 68 1.42 7.25 5.55
C ASN A 68 2.90 7.24 5.16
N ARG A 69 3.64 6.22 5.60
CA ARG A 69 5.05 6.07 5.25
C ARG A 69 5.27 5.95 3.74
N ALA A 70 4.41 5.22 3.03
CA ALA A 70 4.51 5.10 1.58
C ALA A 70 4.29 6.45 0.87
N VAL A 71 3.37 7.28 1.37
CA VAL A 71 3.13 8.65 0.86
C VAL A 71 4.35 9.53 1.12
N ASP A 72 4.83 9.59 2.37
CA ASP A 72 5.98 10.42 2.74
C ASP A 72 7.24 10.10 1.91
N ILE A 73 7.50 8.80 1.68
CA ILE A 73 8.62 8.37 0.86
C ILE A 73 8.40 8.72 -0.61
N GLU A 74 7.19 8.50 -1.15
CA GLU A 74 6.90 8.85 -2.55
C GLU A 74 7.07 10.35 -2.79
N GLU A 75 6.61 11.20 -1.88
CA GLU A 75 6.81 12.66 -1.93
C GLU A 75 8.29 13.02 -1.85
N SER A 76 9.02 12.45 -0.89
CA SER A 76 10.46 12.68 -0.75
C SER A 76 11.28 12.27 -1.98
N LEU A 77 10.85 11.23 -2.71
CA LEU A 77 11.50 10.79 -3.95
C LEU A 77 11.17 11.71 -5.15
N LEU A 78 10.02 12.39 -5.14
CA LEU A 78 9.64 13.35 -6.18
C LEU A 78 10.33 14.69 -5.99
N ASP A 79 10.63 15.05 -4.74
CA ASP A 79 11.28 16.30 -4.36
C ASP A 79 12.82 16.24 -4.38
N ALA A 80 13.41 15.05 -4.61
CA ALA A 80 14.86 14.88 -4.70
C ALA A 80 15.40 15.53 -5.99
N PRO A 81 16.41 16.43 -5.91
CA PRO A 81 17.04 16.97 -7.11
C PRO A 81 17.77 15.84 -7.86
N MET A 82 17.46 15.70 -9.15
CA MET A 82 18.06 14.78 -10.11
C MET A 82 19.57 14.97 -10.25
#